data_AF-A0A7C4E598-F1
#
_entry.id   AF-A0A7C4E598-F1
#
_cell.length_a   1.000
_cell.length_b   1.000
_cell.length_c   1.000
_cell.angle_alpha   90.00
_cell.angle_beta   90.00
_cell.angle_gamma   90.00
#
_symmetry.space_group_name_H-M   'P 1'
#
loop_
_entity.id
_entity.type
_entity.pdbx_description
1 polymer ?
#
loop_
_entity_poly.entity_id
_entity_poly.type
_entity_poly.pdbx_seq_one_letter_code
_entity_poly.pdbx_strand_id
1 'polypeptide(L)' 'MLGSVKKSGKRPRNNLKVCPNCGSKDVELKGSDIYCKKCGLVISKLMFSEE' A
#
# COMPACT_ATOMS: atom_id res chain seq x y z
N MET A 1 -16.46 -21.18 30.57
CA MET A 1 -15.69 -20.02 30.06
C MET A 1 -15.15 -20.39 28.68
N LEU A 2 -15.93 -20.14 27.62
CA LEU A 2 -15.54 -20.49 26.25
C LEU A 2 -14.56 -19.46 25.70
N GLY A 3 -13.30 -19.88 25.57
CA GLY A 3 -12.28 -19.12 24.86
C GLY A 3 -12.60 -19.06 23.36
N SER A 4 -12.56 -17.85 22.81
CA SER A 4 -12.66 -17.63 21.36
C SER A 4 -11.53 -16.71 20.93
N VAL A 5 -10.50 -17.38 20.43
CA VAL A 5 -9.30 -16.92 19.74
C VAL A 5 -9.45 -15.66 18.89
N LYS A 6 -8.50 -14.74 19.07
CA LYS A 6 -8.25 -13.53 18.27
C LYS A 6 -8.19 -13.88 16.77
N LYS A 7 -9.25 -13.55 16.02
CA LYS A 7 -9.26 -13.70 14.55
C LYS A 7 -8.50 -12.53 13.93
N SER A 8 -7.17 -12.55 14.03
CA SER A 8 -6.28 -11.65 13.31
C SER A 8 -6.33 -11.99 11.82
N GLY A 9 -7.26 -11.36 11.11
CA GLY A 9 -7.36 -11.46 9.65
C GLY A 9 -6.09 -10.93 8.97
N LYS A 10 -5.13 -11.82 8.72
CA LYS A 10 -4.00 -11.59 7.81
C LYS A 10 -4.56 -11.50 6.39
N ARG A 11 -5.00 -10.30 6.00
CA ARG A 11 -5.20 -9.97 4.58
C ARG A 11 -3.82 -9.73 3.96
N PRO A 12 -3.51 -10.31 2.78
CA PRO A 12 -2.29 -9.95 2.05
C PRO A 12 -2.39 -8.47 1.68
N ARG A 13 -1.67 -7.62 2.42
CA ARG A 13 -1.67 -6.18 2.16
C ARG A 13 -0.80 -5.95 0.93
N ASN A 14 -1.43 -5.67 -0.19
CA ASN A 14 -0.78 -5.04 -1.33
C ASN A 14 -0.03 -3.79 -0.81
N ASN A 15 1.30 -3.92 -0.65
CA ASN A 15 2.13 -3.15 0.29
C ASN A 15 2.70 -1.89 -0.36
N LEU A 16 1.85 -0.93 -0.68
CA LEU A 16 2.26 0.46 -0.86
C LEU A 16 1.08 1.38 -0.57
N LYS A 17 0.68 1.39 0.70
CA LYS A 17 -0.40 2.23 1.22
C LYS A 17 0.10 3.51 1.86
N VAL A 18 1.42 3.74 1.86
CA VAL A 18 2.04 4.84 2.60
C VAL A 18 3.15 5.42 1.74
N CYS A 19 3.16 6.74 1.62
CA CYS A 19 4.24 7.47 0.98
C CYS A 19 5.50 7.42 1.86
N PRO A 20 6.65 6.97 1.33
CA PRO A 20 7.89 6.89 2.11
C PRO A 20 8.49 8.27 2.43
N ASN A 21 8.15 9.31 1.65
CA ASN A 21 8.68 10.66 1.86
C ASN A 21 7.96 11.38 3.01
N CYS A 22 6.63 11.34 3.05
CA CYS A 22 5.84 12.13 4.01
C CYS A 22 5.01 11.30 5.00
N GLY A 23 5.03 9.97 4.89
CA GLY A 23 4.22 9.06 5.72
C GLY A 23 2.72 9.13 5.44
N SER A 24 2.28 9.87 4.41
CA SER A 24 0.87 9.98 4.08
C SER A 24 0.32 8.69 3.50
N LYS A 25 -0.89 8.32 3.91
CA LYS A 25 -1.62 7.19 3.32
C LYS A 25 -2.42 7.59 2.08
N ASP A 26 -2.48 8.89 1.81
CA ASP A 26 -3.08 9.46 0.61
C ASP A 26 -2.12 9.32 -0.57
N VAL A 27 -2.20 8.14 -1.17
CA VAL A 27 -1.54 7.80 -2.43
C VAL A 27 -2.61 7.37 -3.45
N GLU A 28 -2.42 7.74 -4.70
CA GLU A 28 -3.32 7.42 -5.81
C GLU A 28 -2.51 6.73 -6.92
N LEU A 29 -3.17 5.89 -7.72
CA LEU A 29 -2.56 5.16 -8.82
C LEU A 29 -2.94 5.84 -10.13
N LYS A 30 -1.96 6.22 -10.95
CA LYS A 30 -2.19 6.85 -12.26
C LYS A 30 -1.34 6.13 -13.29
N GLY A 31 -2.01 5.29 -14.07
CA GLY A 31 -1.36 4.32 -14.94
C GLY A 31 -0.62 3.27 -14.11
N SER A 32 0.68 3.16 -14.32
CA SER A 32 1.57 2.22 -13.62
C SER A 32 2.27 2.83 -12.41
N ASP A 33 2.14 4.14 -12.21
CA ASP A 33 2.81 4.88 -11.14
C ASP A 33 1.85 5.14 -9.97
N ILE A 34 2.37 5.01 -8.75
CA ILE A 34 1.68 5.49 -7.54
C ILE A 34 2.17 6.90 -7.28
N TYR A 35 1.31 7.81 -6.86
CA TYR A 35 1.68 9.18 -6.50
C TYR A 35 1.07 9.56 -5.17
N CYS A 36 1.82 10.27 -4.36
CA CYS A 36 1.28 10.81 -3.13
C CYS A 36 0.55 12.13 -3.41
N LYS A 37 -0.76 12.17 -3.14
CA LYS A 37 -1.54 13.41 -3.26
C LYS A 37 -1.11 14.50 -2.28
N LYS A 38 -0.45 14.12 -1.18
CA LYS A 38 -0.09 15.04 -0.10
C LYS A 38 1.24 15.75 -0.33
N CYS A 39 2.26 15.06 -0.82
CA CYS A 39 3.59 15.63 -1.06
C CYS A 39 3.99 15.69 -2.53
N GLY A 40 3.19 15.11 -3.44
CA GLY A 40 3.50 15.04 -4.86
C GLY A 40 4.56 14.01 -5.25
N LEU A 41 5.10 13.24 -4.29
CA LEU A 41 6.10 12.21 -4.58
C LEU A 41 5.52 11.14 -5.51
N VAL A 42 6.18 10.91 -6.64
CA VAL A 42 5.91 9.79 -7.54
C VAL A 42 6.62 8.55 -7.00
N ILE A 43 5.84 7.58 -6.59
CA ILE A 43 6.24 6.26 -6.12
C ILE A 43 6.01 5.28 -7.28
N SER A 44 6.97 5.22 -8.20
CA SER A 44 6.90 4.27 -9.32
C SER A 44 6.93 2.84 -8.78
N LYS A 45 5.86 2.08 -9.01
CA LYS A 45 5.81 0.66 -8.65
C LYS A 45 6.40 -0.12 -9.81
N LEU A 46 7.71 -0.38 -9.73
CA LEU A 46 8.36 -1.24 -10.72
C LEU A 46 7.94 -2.70 -10.54
N MET A 47 7.82 -3.35 -11.69
CA MET A 47 7.93 -4.80 -11.98
C MET A 47 6.73 -5.70 -11.63
N PHE A 48 5.89 -5.90 -12.64
CA PHE A 48 5.77 -7.25 -13.19
C PHE A 48 6.45 -7.22 -14.56
N SER A 49 7.67 -7.74 -14.67
CA SER A 49 8.07 -8.33 -15.95
C SER A 49 7.09 -9.47 -16.19
N GLU A 50 6.46 -9.45 -17.37
CA GLU A 50 5.75 -10.61 -17.90
C GLU A 50 6.79 -11.73 -18.12
N GLU A 51 6.59 -12.87 -17.45
CA GLU A 51 7.14 -14.17 -17.84
C GLU A 51 6.02 -15.21 -17.73
#